data_AF-A0ABC8W8P4-F1
#
_entry.id   AF-A0ABC8W8P4-F1
#
_cell.length_a   1.000
_cell.length_b   1.000
_cell.length_c   1.000
_cell.angle_alpha   90.00
_cell.angle_beta   90.00
_cell.angle_gamma   90.00
#
_symmetry.space_group_name_H-M   'P 1'
#
loop_
_entity.id
_entity.type
_entity.pdbx_description
1 polymer ?
#
loop_
_entity_poly.entity_id
_entity_poly.type
_entity_poly.pdbx_seq_one_letter_code
_entity_poly.pdbx_strand_id
1 'polypeptide(L)'
;MMAAAWARIALPVTSSTRLGRFTPLASVSFLGNQPGIEEFSLLRSCNGLLLFGYRMAGDTYDSLGYIVCNPATEQWVAVPSSGFKPLSLQDVGEDLDSDDDSGDEIGCTFTYLIFDPAVSSHFQLVEFVSDDCVCVVEVCAYSSETGVWREGDWNSGDGISFFRGSAFVNGMLHLSATSFDTDQDLILAVDTEGRECRCLSRPEKHLDVVFVGESQGLLHCLSQTALAR
;
A
#
# COMPACT_ATOMS: atom_id res chain seq x y z
N MET A 1 -0.62 -2.88 26.49
CA MET A 1 -1.68 -3.92 26.52
C MET A 1 -2.49 -3.68 25.25
N MET A 2 -2.43 -4.45 24.16
CA MET A 2 -2.05 -5.84 23.92
C MET A 2 -1.18 -5.92 22.64
N ALA A 3 0.00 -6.53 22.71
CA ALA A 3 0.65 -7.06 21.50
C ALA A 3 -0.07 -8.38 21.17
N ALA A 4 -1.06 -8.32 20.30
CA ALA A 4 -1.76 -9.50 19.83
C ALA A 4 -0.79 -10.36 19.00
N ALA A 5 -0.73 -11.66 19.28
CA ALA A 5 -0.03 -12.61 18.42
C ALA A 5 -0.86 -12.81 17.14
N TRP A 6 -0.77 -11.88 16.20
CA TRP A 6 -1.77 -11.74 15.13
C TRP A 6 -1.43 -12.47 13.81
N ALA A 7 -0.37 -13.29 13.78
CA ALA A 7 -0.09 -14.14 12.61
C ALA A 7 0.36 -15.55 13.02
N ARG A 8 -0.59 -16.42 13.38
CA ARG A 8 -0.37 -17.87 13.23
C ARG A 8 -0.89 -18.30 11.86
N ILE A 9 -0.08 -18.08 10.83
CA ILE A 9 -0.30 -18.76 9.54
C ILE A 9 0.16 -20.19 9.73
N ALA A 10 -0.74 -21.06 10.20
CA ALA A 10 -0.53 -22.49 10.10
C ALA A 10 -0.82 -22.91 8.66
N LEU A 11 0.18 -22.89 7.79
CA LEU A 11 0.18 -23.79 6.64
C LEU A 11 0.95 -25.05 7.04
N PRO A 12 0.28 -26.20 7.26
CA PRO A 12 1.01 -27.46 7.24
C PRO A 12 1.51 -27.65 5.80
N VAL A 13 2.82 -27.51 5.60
CA VAL A 13 3.49 -28.11 4.44
C VAL A 13 3.48 -29.62 4.66
N THR A 14 2.35 -30.25 4.40
CA THR A 14 2.31 -31.71 4.20
C THR A 14 2.35 -31.95 2.71
N SER A 15 3.52 -32.40 2.25
CA SER A 15 3.68 -33.03 0.94
C SER A 15 2.78 -34.27 0.88
N SER A 16 1.57 -34.09 0.37
CA SER A 16 0.68 -35.17 0.01
C SER A 16 0.05 -34.80 -1.32
N THR A 17 0.54 -35.42 -2.38
CA THR A 17 -0.08 -35.50 -3.70
C THR A 17 -1.57 -35.84 -3.53
N ARG A 18 -2.43 -34.82 -3.59
CA ARG A 18 -3.89 -34.99 -3.69
C ARG A 18 -4.40 -34.03 -4.75
N LEU A 19 -5.15 -34.62 -5.67
CA LEU A 19 -5.94 -33.97 -6.71
C LEU A 19 -6.58 -32.67 -6.20
N GLY A 20 -6.50 -31.61 -7.01
CA GLY A 20 -6.82 -30.21 -6.68
C GLY A 20 -8.02 -30.06 -5.75
N ARG A 21 -7.75 -29.83 -4.48
CA ARG A 21 -8.76 -29.49 -3.49
C ARG A 21 -9.11 -28.01 -3.70
N PHE A 22 -10.39 -27.70 -3.95
CA PHE A 22 -10.84 -26.32 -4.00
C PHE A 22 -10.55 -25.64 -2.66
N THR A 23 -9.70 -24.63 -2.68
CA THR A 23 -9.52 -23.73 -1.53
C THR A 23 -10.69 -22.75 -1.53
N PRO A 24 -11.47 -22.64 -0.44
CA PRO A 24 -12.52 -21.65 -0.34
C PRO A 24 -11.96 -20.23 -0.54
N LEU A 25 -12.70 -19.38 -1.26
CA LEU A 25 -12.42 -17.94 -1.27
C LEU A 25 -12.56 -17.41 0.15
N ALA A 26 -11.54 -16.73 0.66
CA ALA A 26 -11.62 -16.09 1.96
C ALA A 26 -12.56 -14.88 1.86
N SER A 27 -13.53 -14.78 2.78
CA SER A 27 -14.52 -13.70 2.80
C SER A 27 -14.06 -12.57 3.73
N VAL A 28 -14.40 -11.33 3.39
CA VAL A 28 -14.24 -10.15 4.25
C VAL A 28 -15.56 -9.66 4.85
N SER A 29 -16.63 -10.44 4.71
CA SER A 29 -17.99 -10.09 5.18
C SER A 29 -18.08 -9.82 6.68
N PHE A 30 -17.16 -10.36 7.48
CA PHE A 30 -17.10 -10.11 8.92
C PHE A 30 -16.74 -8.65 9.27
N LEU A 31 -16.08 -7.92 8.36
CA LEU A 31 -15.79 -6.49 8.51
C LEU A 31 -17.06 -5.63 8.40
N GLY A 32 -17.99 -6.00 7.51
CA GLY A 32 -19.24 -5.26 7.29
C GLY A 32 -20.23 -5.30 8.46
N ASN A 33 -19.98 -6.14 9.47
CA ASN A 33 -20.83 -6.25 10.67
C ASN A 33 -20.37 -5.33 11.82
N GLN A 34 -19.38 -4.46 11.61
CA GLN A 34 -18.87 -3.58 12.65
C GLN A 34 -19.69 -2.28 12.74
N PRO A 35 -20.18 -1.90 13.93
CA PRO A 35 -20.95 -0.68 14.10
C PRO A 35 -20.07 0.55 13.86
N GLY A 36 -20.52 1.46 12.98
CA GLY A 36 -19.89 2.75 12.72
C GLY A 36 -19.04 2.84 11.46
N ILE A 37 -18.64 1.72 10.85
CA ILE A 37 -17.98 1.71 9.54
C ILE A 37 -19.06 1.85 8.46
N GLU A 38 -19.03 2.94 7.70
CA GLU A 38 -20.02 3.22 6.66
C GLU A 38 -19.58 2.65 5.31
N GLU A 39 -18.29 2.83 4.98
CA GLU A 39 -17.69 2.38 3.74
C GLU A 39 -16.20 2.06 3.96
N PHE A 40 -15.70 1.07 3.22
CA PHE A 40 -14.27 0.78 3.16
C PHE A 40 -13.86 0.33 1.75
N SER A 41 -12.67 0.75 1.33
CA SER A 41 -12.12 0.45 0.00
C SER A 41 -10.81 -0.32 0.14
N LEU A 42 -10.61 -1.35 -0.70
CA LEU A 42 -9.36 -2.11 -0.70
C LEU A 42 -8.24 -1.23 -1.28
N LEU A 43 -7.20 -1.01 -0.50
CA LEU A 43 -6.04 -0.24 -0.92
C LEU A 43 -4.96 -1.17 -1.46
N ARG A 44 -4.54 -2.16 -0.66
CA ARG A 44 -3.40 -3.05 -0.96
C ARG A 44 -3.58 -4.43 -0.36
N SER A 45 -2.77 -5.37 -0.82
CA SER A 45 -2.64 -6.69 -0.20
C SER A 45 -1.17 -7.09 -0.14
N CYS A 46 -0.76 -7.81 0.91
CA CYS A 46 0.61 -8.30 1.06
C CYS A 46 0.61 -9.60 1.88
N ASN A 47 1.18 -10.66 1.33
CA ASN A 47 1.41 -11.96 2.00
C ASN A 47 0.23 -12.46 2.85
N GLY A 48 -0.98 -12.39 2.29
CA GLY A 48 -2.21 -12.88 2.91
C GLY A 48 -2.95 -11.88 3.80
N LEU A 49 -2.41 -10.68 4.00
CA LEU A 49 -3.13 -9.57 4.63
C LEU A 49 -3.71 -8.62 3.59
N LEU A 50 -4.80 -7.96 3.97
CA LEU A 50 -5.50 -6.95 3.19
C LEU A 50 -5.49 -5.62 3.95
N LEU A 51 -5.23 -4.53 3.24
CA LEU A 51 -5.30 -3.16 3.76
C LEU A 51 -6.51 -2.46 3.16
N PHE A 52 -7.35 -1.90 4.03
CA PHE A 52 -8.49 -1.10 3.66
C PHE A 52 -8.36 0.32 4.21
N GLY A 53 -8.74 1.32 3.41
CA GLY A 53 -9.12 2.63 3.92
C GLY A 53 -10.60 2.58 4.32
N TYR A 54 -10.99 3.23 5.41
CA TYR A 54 -12.38 3.23 5.86
C TYR A 54 -12.85 4.61 6.32
N ARG A 55 -14.15 4.86 6.16
CA ARG A 55 -14.84 6.07 6.64
C ARG A 55 -15.85 5.72 7.73
N MET A 56 -15.83 6.48 8.82
CA MET A 56 -16.81 6.37 9.89
C MET A 56 -18.05 7.21 9.58
N ALA A 57 -19.20 6.75 10.06
CA ALA A 57 -20.46 7.45 9.91
C ALA A 57 -20.47 8.77 10.72
N GLY A 58 -20.62 9.90 10.04
CA GLY A 58 -20.79 11.22 10.66
C GLY A 58 -19.50 12.00 10.97
N ASP A 59 -18.33 11.50 10.60
CA ASP A 59 -17.08 12.26 10.73
C ASP A 59 -16.99 13.35 9.65
N THR A 60 -16.52 14.54 10.06
CA THR A 60 -15.91 15.50 9.15
C THR A 60 -14.67 14.85 8.53
N TYR A 61 -14.33 15.22 7.30
CA TYR A 61 -13.40 14.54 6.38
C TYR A 61 -11.95 14.25 6.88
N ASP A 62 -11.65 14.41 8.17
CA ASP A 62 -10.30 14.63 8.71
C ASP A 62 -9.69 13.43 9.47
N SER A 63 -10.31 12.25 9.48
CA SER A 63 -9.68 11.09 10.13
C SER A 63 -10.06 9.73 9.52
N LEU A 64 -9.78 9.57 8.22
CA LEU A 64 -9.78 8.25 7.61
C LEU A 64 -8.62 7.43 8.20
N GLY A 65 -8.96 6.40 8.98
CA GLY A 65 -8.00 5.42 9.47
C GLY A 65 -7.82 4.27 8.49
N TYR A 66 -6.99 3.29 8.88
CA TYR A 66 -6.85 2.06 8.11
C TYR A 66 -7.34 0.84 8.87
N ILE A 67 -7.76 -0.18 8.13
CA ILE A 67 -8.00 -1.51 8.66
C ILE A 67 -7.04 -2.47 7.99
N VAL A 68 -6.28 -3.20 8.79
CA VAL A 68 -5.53 -4.37 8.31
C VAL A 68 -6.28 -5.62 8.71
N CYS A 69 -6.55 -6.47 7.73
CA CYS A 69 -7.40 -7.64 7.84
C CYS A 69 -6.65 -8.89 7.41
N ASN A 70 -6.72 -9.94 8.23
CA ASN A 70 -6.34 -11.29 7.86
C ASN A 70 -7.61 -12.11 7.55
N PRO A 71 -7.99 -12.27 6.27
CA PRO A 71 -9.20 -12.98 5.89
C PRO A 71 -9.10 -14.50 6.17
N ALA A 72 -7.90 -15.06 6.34
CA ALA A 72 -7.74 -16.48 6.67
C ALA A 72 -8.07 -16.80 8.14
N THR A 73 -7.98 -15.80 9.03
CA THR A 73 -8.28 -15.94 10.46
C THR A 73 -9.52 -15.16 10.90
N GLU A 74 -10.17 -14.44 9.98
CA GLU A 74 -11.28 -13.52 10.27
C GLU A 74 -10.94 -12.48 11.35
N GLN A 75 -9.67 -12.08 11.43
CA GLN A 75 -9.17 -11.08 12.38
C GLN A 75 -8.82 -9.79 11.66
N TRP A 76 -9.02 -8.67 12.36
CA TRP A 76 -8.70 -7.35 11.83
C TRP A 76 -8.28 -6.42 12.96
N VAL A 77 -7.59 -5.34 12.59
CA VAL A 77 -7.16 -4.29 13.51
C VAL A 77 -7.30 -2.93 12.85
N ALA A 78 -7.77 -1.94 13.61
CA ALA A 78 -7.74 -0.54 13.20
C ALA A 78 -6.33 0.02 13.43
N VAL A 79 -5.83 0.77 12.44
CA VAL A 79 -4.58 1.52 12.51
C VAL A 79 -4.95 3.00 12.56
N PRO A 80 -4.39 3.77 13.50
CA PRO A 80 -4.66 5.19 13.58
C PRO A 80 -4.23 5.90 12.30
N SER A 81 -4.93 6.98 11.94
CA SER A 81 -4.46 7.88 10.89
C SER A 81 -3.10 8.48 11.27
N SER A 82 -2.24 8.71 10.28
CA SER A 82 -1.01 9.50 10.43
C SER A 82 -1.29 11.00 10.57
N GLY A 83 -2.53 11.44 10.34
CA GLY A 83 -2.92 12.85 10.24
C GLY A 83 -3.10 13.33 8.79
N PHE A 84 -2.74 12.50 7.81
CA PHE A 84 -2.92 12.78 6.39
C PHE A 84 -4.10 12.01 5.80
N LYS A 85 -4.64 12.50 4.67
CA LYS A 85 -5.80 11.91 4.00
C LYS A 85 -5.37 10.76 3.08
N PRO A 86 -5.90 9.53 3.24
CA PRO A 86 -5.71 8.44 2.29
C PRO A 86 -6.39 8.75 0.96
N LEU A 87 -5.69 8.54 -0.16
CA LEU A 87 -6.33 8.55 -1.47
C LEU A 87 -7.16 7.26 -1.67
N SER A 88 -8.44 7.42 -2.00
CA SER A 88 -9.27 6.30 -2.46
C SER A 88 -8.92 5.98 -3.93
N LEU A 89 -8.85 4.71 -4.31
CA LEU A 89 -8.71 4.32 -5.74
C LEU A 89 -9.86 4.85 -6.63
N GLN A 90 -10.97 5.25 -6.03
CA GLN A 90 -12.13 5.85 -6.71
C GLN A 90 -12.00 7.35 -6.94
N ASP A 91 -11.12 8.04 -6.20
CA ASP A 91 -10.89 9.50 -6.33
C ASP A 91 -9.99 9.84 -7.52
N VAL A 92 -9.43 8.83 -8.20
CA VAL A 92 -8.54 9.00 -9.38
C VAL A 92 -9.35 9.21 -10.67
N GLY A 93 -10.66 9.47 -10.58
CA GLY A 93 -11.60 9.39 -11.70
C GLY A 93 -12.30 10.68 -12.12
N GLU A 94 -12.57 11.63 -11.21
CA GLU A 94 -13.43 12.77 -11.52
C GLU A 94 -12.86 14.05 -10.88
N ASP A 95 -12.52 15.02 -11.73
CA ASP A 95 -12.35 16.45 -11.45
C ASP A 95 -11.21 16.87 -10.49
N LEU A 96 -9.95 16.75 -10.95
CA LEU A 96 -8.83 17.55 -10.40
C LEU A 96 -8.89 19.05 -10.78
N ASP A 97 -10.00 19.51 -11.37
CA ASP A 97 -10.24 20.89 -11.80
C ASP A 97 -11.25 21.63 -10.88
N SER A 98 -11.60 21.09 -9.71
CA SER A 98 -12.48 21.82 -8.78
C SER A 98 -11.71 22.93 -8.04
N ASP A 99 -11.92 24.18 -8.46
CA ASP A 99 -11.52 25.44 -7.80
C ASP A 99 -12.19 25.62 -6.41
N ASP A 100 -12.15 24.62 -5.52
CA ASP A 100 -12.64 24.79 -4.15
C ASP A 100 -11.56 25.48 -3.32
N ASP A 101 -11.69 26.81 -3.21
CA ASP A 101 -10.94 27.75 -2.37
C ASP A 101 -11.21 27.53 -0.87
N SER A 102 -11.14 26.29 -0.42
CA SER A 102 -10.97 25.97 1.00
C SER A 102 -9.48 25.86 1.24
N GLY A 103 -8.88 26.87 1.87
CA GLY A 103 -7.42 26.99 2.11
C GLY A 103 -6.77 25.93 3.01
N ASP A 104 -7.35 24.73 3.10
CA ASP A 104 -6.67 23.53 3.58
C ASP A 104 -6.18 22.77 2.35
N GLU A 105 -4.91 22.96 2.01
CA GLU A 105 -4.19 22.23 0.97
C GLU A 105 -4.02 20.77 1.44
N ILE A 106 -5.06 19.95 1.24
CA ILE A 106 -5.07 18.56 1.72
C ILE A 106 -4.20 17.71 0.79
N GLY A 107 -2.96 17.48 1.21
CA GLY A 107 -2.06 16.54 0.54
C GLY A 107 -2.66 15.13 0.44
N CYS A 108 -2.31 14.46 -0.65
CA CYS A 108 -2.63 13.08 -0.99
C CYS A 108 -1.65 12.09 -0.36
N THR A 109 -2.13 10.90 0.07
CA THR A 109 -1.23 9.82 0.53
C THR A 109 -1.42 8.49 -0.19
N PHE A 110 -0.31 7.80 -0.41
CA PHE A 110 -0.27 6.44 -0.95
C PHE A 110 0.26 5.46 0.09
N THR A 111 -0.61 4.57 0.55
CA THR A 111 -0.33 3.66 1.67
C THR A 111 -0.05 2.24 1.19
N TYR A 112 1.07 1.69 1.64
CA TYR A 112 1.54 0.35 1.29
C TYR A 112 1.60 -0.54 2.53
N LEU A 113 1.02 -1.74 2.40
CA LEU A 113 1.11 -2.77 3.41
C LEU A 113 2.37 -3.62 3.20
N ILE A 114 3.18 -3.73 4.25
CA ILE A 114 4.34 -4.61 4.29
C ILE A 114 4.11 -5.68 5.35
N PHE A 115 4.19 -6.93 4.94
CA PHE A 115 4.09 -8.05 5.86
C PHE A 115 4.90 -9.23 5.34
N ASP A 116 5.77 -9.79 6.17
CA ASP A 116 6.47 -11.04 5.90
C ASP A 116 6.33 -11.98 7.10
N PRO A 117 5.42 -12.97 7.02
CA PRO A 117 5.19 -13.87 8.13
C PRO A 117 6.38 -14.79 8.44
N ALA A 118 7.35 -14.92 7.54
CA ALA A 118 8.58 -15.67 7.80
C ALA A 118 9.57 -14.89 8.67
N VAL A 119 9.47 -13.56 8.67
CA VAL A 119 10.39 -12.66 9.40
C VAL A 119 9.76 -12.16 10.71
N SER A 120 8.50 -11.73 10.68
CA SER A 120 7.83 -11.13 11.83
C SER A 120 6.34 -11.44 11.86
N SER A 121 5.77 -11.52 13.07
CA SER A 121 4.32 -11.50 13.24
C SER A 121 3.73 -10.09 13.13
N HIS A 122 4.55 -9.08 12.87
CA HIS A 122 4.18 -7.67 12.75
C HIS A 122 4.20 -7.19 11.28
N PHE A 123 3.25 -6.33 10.93
CA PHE A 123 3.08 -5.63 9.66
C PHE A 123 3.53 -4.20 9.89
N GLN A 124 3.89 -3.59 8.78
CA GLN A 124 4.18 -2.17 8.72
C GLN A 124 3.32 -1.56 7.62
N LEU A 125 2.96 -0.29 7.80
CA LEU A 125 2.43 0.53 6.71
C LEU A 125 3.49 1.54 6.35
N VAL A 126 3.70 1.77 5.06
CA VAL A 126 4.53 2.87 4.55
C VAL A 126 3.63 3.79 3.75
N GLU A 127 3.58 5.05 4.13
CA GLU A 127 2.83 6.12 3.50
C GLU A 127 3.78 7.06 2.77
N PHE A 128 3.47 7.34 1.52
CA PHE A 128 4.11 8.40 0.75
C PHE A 128 3.13 9.56 0.65
N VAL A 129 3.52 10.71 1.19
CA VAL A 129 2.72 11.94 1.26
C VAL A 129 3.13 12.87 0.13
N SER A 130 2.14 13.51 -0.48
CA SER A 130 2.32 14.43 -1.60
C SER A 130 1.36 15.61 -1.47
N ASP A 131 1.88 16.85 -1.48
CA ASP A 131 1.05 18.05 -1.31
C ASP A 131 0.18 18.35 -2.54
N ASP A 132 0.73 18.13 -3.74
CA ASP A 132 0.08 18.39 -5.03
C ASP A 132 -0.38 17.11 -5.74
N CYS A 133 -0.35 15.97 -5.03
CA CYS A 133 -0.54 14.62 -5.55
C CYS A 133 0.45 14.25 -6.67
N VAL A 134 1.45 15.09 -6.96
CA VAL A 134 2.40 14.98 -8.07
C VAL A 134 3.77 14.57 -7.53
N CYS A 135 4.30 15.23 -6.50
CA CYS A 135 5.61 14.89 -5.93
C CYS A 135 5.51 14.34 -4.50
N VAL A 136 6.28 13.28 -4.20
CA VAL A 136 6.45 12.82 -2.81
C VAL A 136 7.28 13.83 -2.03
N VAL A 137 6.70 14.36 -0.95
CA VAL A 137 7.34 15.33 -0.04
C VAL A 137 7.79 14.68 1.26
N GLU A 138 7.06 13.67 1.74
CA GLU A 138 7.32 13.03 3.02
C GLU A 138 7.01 11.52 2.93
N VAL A 139 7.72 10.72 3.73
CA VAL A 139 7.41 9.31 3.94
C VAL A 139 7.19 9.04 5.41
N CYS A 140 6.12 8.35 5.74
CA CYS A 140 5.76 7.95 7.10
C CYS A 140 5.64 6.43 7.19
N ALA A 141 6.11 5.83 8.29
CA ALA A 141 6.04 4.39 8.53
C ALA A 141 5.34 4.06 9.86
N TYR A 142 4.29 3.25 9.80
CA TYR A 142 3.63 2.67 10.96
C TYR A 142 4.19 1.29 11.25
N SER A 143 4.49 1.00 12.52
CA SER A 143 4.77 -0.36 12.98
C SER A 143 3.67 -0.87 13.91
N SER A 144 3.08 -2.01 13.57
CA SER A 144 2.14 -2.71 14.45
C SER A 144 2.77 -3.30 15.72
N GLU A 145 4.10 -3.38 15.79
CA GLU A 145 4.81 -3.78 17.01
C GLU A 145 4.76 -2.66 18.05
N THR A 146 5.02 -1.43 17.61
CA THR A 146 5.09 -0.27 18.51
C THR A 146 3.79 0.54 18.56
N GLY A 147 2.90 0.36 17.59
CA GLY A 147 1.63 1.08 17.49
C GLY A 147 1.77 2.57 17.18
N VAL A 148 2.86 2.98 16.53
CA VAL A 148 3.19 4.39 16.26
C VAL A 148 3.66 4.59 14.83
N TRP A 149 3.29 5.74 14.28
CA TRP A 149 3.86 6.32 13.06
C TRP A 149 5.20 6.96 13.35
N ARG A 150 6.12 6.86 12.41
CA ARG A 150 7.41 7.55 12.41
C ARG A 150 7.65 8.18 11.05
N GLU A 151 8.12 9.41 11.06
CA GLU A 151 8.65 10.06 9.87
C GLU A 151 9.91 9.32 9.41
N GLY A 152 9.98 9.03 8.11
CA GLY A 152 11.12 8.45 7.44
C GLY A 152 12.00 9.54 6.85
N ASP A 153 13.30 9.29 6.79
CA ASP A 153 14.27 10.18 6.16
C ASP A 153 14.19 10.08 4.63
N TRP A 154 13.12 10.63 4.03
CA TRP A 154 12.95 10.66 2.58
C TRP A 154 13.88 11.69 1.93
N ASN A 155 14.77 11.23 1.06
CA ASN A 155 15.64 12.10 0.28
C ASN A 155 15.86 11.50 -1.11
N SER A 156 14.83 11.56 -1.96
CA SER A 156 14.98 11.08 -3.34
C SER A 156 15.84 12.01 -4.19
N GLY A 157 15.99 13.29 -3.84
CA GLY A 157 16.66 14.31 -4.67
C GLY A 157 15.96 14.60 -6.01
N ASP A 158 15.18 13.65 -6.51
CA ASP A 158 14.43 13.63 -7.74
C ASP A 158 12.93 13.78 -7.44
N GLY A 159 12.23 14.53 -8.30
CA GLY A 159 10.77 14.60 -8.29
C GLY A 159 10.20 13.28 -8.81
N ILE A 160 9.57 12.51 -7.92
CA ILE A 160 9.03 11.18 -8.20
C ILE A 160 7.51 11.19 -7.95
N SER A 161 6.76 10.59 -8.87
CA SER A 161 5.28 10.55 -8.84
C SER A 161 4.66 9.15 -8.91
N PHE A 162 3.37 9.15 -8.52
CA PHE A 162 2.33 8.10 -8.65
C PHE A 162 2.80 6.65 -8.77
N PHE A 163 2.50 5.86 -7.73
CA PHE A 163 2.83 4.44 -7.71
C PHE A 163 1.60 3.55 -7.91
N ARG A 164 1.41 3.03 -9.13
CA ARG A 164 0.29 2.14 -9.48
C ARG A 164 0.53 0.69 -9.05
N GLY A 165 1.74 0.18 -9.26
CA GLY A 165 2.12 -1.19 -8.95
C GLY A 165 3.07 -1.27 -7.77
N SER A 166 2.84 -2.23 -6.87
CA SER A 166 3.74 -2.50 -5.74
C SER A 166 3.89 -3.98 -5.45
N ALA A 167 5.11 -4.40 -5.08
CA ALA A 167 5.36 -5.73 -4.56
C ALA A 167 6.39 -5.69 -3.42
N PHE A 168 6.25 -6.56 -2.42
CA PHE A 168 7.24 -6.71 -1.36
C PHE A 168 8.11 -7.93 -1.64
N VAL A 169 9.41 -7.71 -1.90
CA VAL A 169 10.35 -8.76 -2.31
C VAL A 169 11.67 -8.57 -1.58
N ASN A 170 12.23 -9.65 -1.01
CA ASN A 170 13.54 -9.65 -0.37
C ASN A 170 13.72 -8.53 0.69
N GLY A 171 12.67 -8.26 1.48
CA GLY A 171 12.73 -7.25 2.53
C GLY A 171 12.51 -5.81 2.05
N MET A 172 12.27 -5.58 0.75
CA MET A 172 12.12 -4.26 0.15
C MET A 172 10.78 -4.12 -0.55
N LEU A 173 10.14 -2.97 -0.39
CA LEU A 173 8.95 -2.56 -1.12
C LEU A 173 9.38 -2.03 -2.50
N HIS A 174 8.94 -2.69 -3.56
CA HIS A 174 9.20 -2.30 -4.93
C HIS A 174 7.99 -1.57 -5.49
N LEU A 175 8.19 -0.36 -6.00
CA LEU A 175 7.13 0.55 -6.46
C LEU A 175 7.42 1.00 -7.90
N SER A 176 6.40 1.02 -8.75
CA SER A 176 6.47 1.72 -10.04
C SER A 176 6.39 3.22 -9.80
N ALA A 177 7.26 4.03 -10.39
CA ALA A 177 7.23 5.48 -10.21
C ALA A 177 7.60 6.19 -11.50
N THR A 178 7.19 7.44 -11.69
CA THR A 178 7.60 8.25 -12.84
C THR A 178 8.47 9.42 -12.37
N SER A 179 9.65 9.57 -12.99
CA SER A 179 10.57 10.69 -12.74
C SER A 179 10.16 11.92 -13.55
N PHE A 180 9.98 13.06 -12.90
CA PHE A 180 9.67 14.32 -13.60
C PHE A 180 10.81 14.85 -14.44
N ASP A 181 12.05 14.71 -13.96
CA ASP A 181 13.22 15.24 -14.66
C ASP A 181 13.46 14.54 -16.00
N THR A 182 13.04 13.28 -16.11
CA THR A 182 13.33 12.43 -17.27
C THR A 182 12.10 11.94 -18.04
N ASP A 183 10.90 12.18 -17.50
CA ASP A 183 9.62 11.69 -18.02
C ASP A 183 9.66 10.17 -18.30
N GLN A 184 10.25 9.43 -17.36
CA GLN A 184 10.48 7.97 -17.48
C GLN A 184 9.94 7.23 -16.27
N ASP A 185 9.35 6.08 -16.56
CA ASP A 185 8.95 5.10 -15.55
C ASP A 185 10.16 4.32 -15.02
N LEU A 186 10.19 4.16 -13.71
CA LEU A 186 11.24 3.57 -12.92
C LEU A 186 10.62 2.59 -11.91
N ILE A 187 11.45 1.66 -11.43
CA ILE A 187 11.10 0.82 -10.28
C ILE A 187 11.97 1.26 -9.11
N LEU A 188 11.35 1.72 -8.03
CA LEU A 188 12.03 2.05 -6.79
C LEU A 188 11.96 0.88 -5.84
N ALA A 189 13.08 0.55 -5.22
CA ALA A 189 13.11 -0.29 -4.04
C ALA A 189 13.25 0.60 -2.80
N VAL A 190 12.27 0.54 -1.92
CA VAL A 190 12.19 1.29 -0.66
C VAL A 190 12.27 0.30 0.51
N ASP A 191 13.11 0.58 1.49
CA ASP A 191 13.14 -0.21 2.71
C ASP A 191 11.86 -0.03 3.55
N THR A 192 11.67 -0.87 4.55
CA THR A 192 10.45 -0.85 5.38
C THR A 192 10.32 0.41 6.23
N GLU A 193 11.40 1.18 6.39
CA GLU A 193 11.44 2.42 7.16
C GLU A 193 11.41 3.67 6.26
N GLY A 194 11.28 3.51 4.95
CA GLY A 194 11.26 4.62 3.99
C GLY A 194 12.62 5.29 3.73
N ARG A 195 13.73 4.74 4.27
CA ARG A 195 15.03 5.43 4.32
C ARG A 195 15.88 5.20 3.09
N GLU A 196 16.03 3.94 2.67
CA GLU A 196 16.80 3.62 1.47
C GLU A 196 15.89 3.50 0.26
N CYS A 197 15.92 4.53 -0.59
CA CYS A 197 15.36 4.47 -1.94
C CYS A 197 16.48 4.18 -2.95
N ARG A 198 16.40 3.03 -3.63
CA ARG A 198 17.32 2.70 -4.73
C ARG A 198 16.51 2.55 -6.02
N CYS A 199 16.86 3.33 -7.03
CA CYS A 199 16.31 3.17 -8.38
C CYS A 199 16.87 1.88 -8.99
N LEU A 200 16.02 0.88 -9.18
CA LEU A 200 16.36 -0.30 -9.95
C LEU A 200 16.20 0.05 -11.44
N SER A 201 17.26 -0.22 -12.19
CA SER A 201 17.41 0.19 -13.58
C SER A 201 16.27 -0.25 -14.49
N ARG A 202 15.61 0.77 -15.06
CA ARG A 202 14.95 0.93 -16.36
C ARG A 202 14.57 -0.31 -17.19
N PRO A 203 13.27 -0.64 -17.32
CA PRO A 203 12.75 -1.27 -18.53
C PRO A 203 12.81 -0.26 -19.70
N GLU A 204 12.96 -0.71 -20.95
CA GLU A 204 13.21 0.12 -22.14
C GLU A 204 12.33 1.38 -22.28
N LYS A 205 12.79 2.39 -23.05
CA LYS A 205 12.14 3.71 -23.17
C LYS A 205 10.66 3.58 -23.54
N HIS A 206 9.79 4.36 -22.89
CA HIS A 206 8.34 4.50 -23.15
C HIS A 206 7.46 3.31 -22.76
N LEU A 207 7.70 2.75 -21.57
CA LEU A 207 6.92 1.66 -21.02
C LEU A 207 6.11 2.15 -19.82
N ASP A 208 4.79 2.19 -19.96
CA ASP A 208 3.83 2.48 -18.88
C ASP A 208 3.74 1.24 -17.98
N VAL A 209 4.24 1.32 -16.74
CA VAL A 209 4.24 0.17 -15.81
C VAL A 209 2.84 -0.04 -15.23
N VAL A 210 2.15 -1.08 -15.72
CA VAL A 210 0.77 -1.41 -15.33
C VAL A 210 0.72 -2.32 -14.10
N PHE A 211 1.75 -3.13 -13.87
CA PHE A 211 1.77 -4.09 -12.76
C PHE A 211 3.19 -4.36 -12.26
N VAL A 212 3.32 -4.45 -10.95
CA VAL A 212 4.51 -4.92 -10.24
C VAL A 212 4.06 -6.01 -9.28
N GLY A 213 4.67 -7.19 -9.38
CA GLY A 213 4.30 -8.36 -8.58
C GLY A 213 5.51 -9.20 -8.20
N GLU A 214 5.29 -10.12 -7.27
CA GLU A 214 6.30 -11.07 -6.81
C GLU A 214 5.87 -12.49 -7.16
N SER A 215 6.81 -13.31 -7.63
CA SER A 215 6.64 -14.75 -7.71
C SER A 215 7.98 -15.47 -7.59
N GLN A 216 8.08 -16.40 -6.63
CA GLN A 216 9.27 -17.23 -6.36
C GLN A 216 10.53 -16.44 -5.98
N GLY A 217 10.36 -15.35 -5.23
CA GLY A 217 11.42 -14.42 -4.84
C GLY A 217 11.89 -13.52 -5.98
N LEU A 218 11.20 -13.54 -7.12
CA LEU A 218 11.50 -12.71 -8.28
C LEU A 218 10.46 -11.61 -8.43
N LEU A 219 10.94 -10.41 -8.74
CA LEU A 219 10.10 -9.30 -9.12
C LEU A 219 9.69 -9.42 -10.59
N HIS A 220 8.40 -9.30 -10.85
CA HIS A 220 7.82 -9.28 -12.20
C HIS A 220 7.18 -7.92 -12.44
N CYS A 221 7.52 -7.30 -13.56
CA CYS A 221 6.87 -6.08 -14.02
C CYS A 221 6.19 -6.33 -15.37
N LEU A 222 4.96 -5.83 -15.52
CA LEU A 222 4.29 -5.76 -16.81
C LEU A 222 4.15 -4.30 -17.18
N SER A 223 4.54 -4.00 -18.42
CA SER A 223 4.45 -2.67 -18.99
C SER A 223 3.69 -2.70 -20.30
N GLN A 224 2.90 -1.66 -20.55
CA GLN A 224 2.25 -1.45 -21.83
C GLN A 224 3.09 -0.49 -22.69
N THR A 225 3.36 -0.89 -23.92
CA THR A 225 3.96 0.02 -24.90
C THR A 225 2.89 0.97 -25.39
N ALA A 226 3.07 2.27 -25.15
CA ALA A 226 2.26 3.27 -25.82
C ALA A 226 2.59 3.21 -27.32
N LEU A 227 1.63 2.81 -28.17
CA LEU A 227 1.76 3.00 -29.61
C LEU A 227 1.90 4.50 -29.87
N ALA A 228 3.02 4.90 -30.48
CA ALA A 228 3.25 6.28 -30.88
C ALA A 228 2.04 6.79 -31.68
N ARG A 229 1.39 7.83 -31.18
CA ARG A 229 0.34 8.58 -31.90
C ARG A 229 0.97 9.49 -32.94
#